data_AF-A0A848AYT0-F1
#
_entry.id   AF-A0A848AYT0-F1
#
_cell.length_a   1.000
_cell.length_b   1.000
_cell.length_c   1.000
_cell.angle_alpha   90.00
_cell.angle_beta   90.00
_cell.angle_gamma   90.00
#
_symmetry.space_group_name_H-M   'P 1'
#
loop_
_entity.id
_entity.type
_entity.pdbx_description
1 polymer ?
#
loop_
_entity_poly.entity_id
_entity_poly.type
_entity_poly.pdbx_seq_one_letter_code
_entity_poly.pdbx_strand_id
1 'polypeptide(L)'
;MQRFNDGRDWFFERRLGMFIHWGLYAIHGLHEQEQQRYGVPAGEYAKLLGQFRPDSFAPESWLDLAAEAGMEYLVLTAKHHDGFCLWPSRETRFHVGNTPYRRDIVRQVADACAGRGLPLEFYYSIVDWKQENYPNIGRHHEIRTDPARHDWDKYLGYLKRQITELCTRYGPVAGIWWDMNVPQAQAPEVHELIRRLQPAAVINNRGFGPGDYSTPERDSDPENANRGEAAFQRPTEACQSVGFNSWGYRKDEDYYSVLYFLRAIDATLARGGNYLLNVGPDADGVIPEPAQAILRGVGTWFKRVRESFAEPVSQLLSDPALPATRRGNVLYVHCPQGLSGSALSLHPLKQAPRRVTLLNTGEAVEWTLEPLIYHRDCGAELRLRGLPADELAGTVPVFKLEFDGPVTG
;
A
#
# COMPACT_ATOMS: atom_id res chain seq x y z
N MET A 1 -3.67 9.87 -16.08
CA MET A 1 -2.35 9.80 -15.42
C MET A 1 -1.30 9.41 -16.46
N GLN A 2 -0.17 10.09 -16.51
CA GLN A 2 0.89 9.75 -17.46
C GLN A 2 1.55 8.43 -17.07
N ARG A 3 1.62 7.48 -18.02
CA ARG A 3 2.33 6.20 -17.85
C ARG A 3 3.84 6.39 -17.98
N PHE A 4 4.61 5.45 -17.44
CA PHE A 4 6.06 5.43 -17.61
C PHE A 4 6.44 5.04 -19.05
N ASN A 5 5.61 4.23 -19.71
CA ASN A 5 5.83 3.70 -21.06
C ASN A 5 7.09 2.82 -21.16
N ASP A 6 7.40 2.10 -20.09
CA ASP A 6 8.48 1.12 -20.01
C ASP A 6 8.14 0.00 -19.03
N GLY A 7 9.14 -0.80 -18.63
CA GLY A 7 8.96 -1.94 -17.73
C GLY A 7 8.32 -1.61 -16.38
N ARG A 8 8.25 -0.35 -15.97
CA ARG A 8 7.60 0.10 -14.73
C ARG A 8 6.07 0.17 -14.81
N ASP A 9 5.48 0.05 -16.01
CA ASP A 9 4.03 0.20 -16.20
C ASP A 9 3.19 -0.89 -15.50
N TRP A 10 3.84 -1.97 -15.04
CA TRP A 10 3.24 -2.95 -14.13
C TRP A 10 2.56 -2.27 -12.92
N PHE A 11 3.12 -1.15 -12.44
CA PHE A 11 2.59 -0.38 -11.30
C PHE A 11 1.17 0.13 -11.54
N PHE A 12 0.81 0.47 -12.78
CA PHE A 12 -0.55 0.93 -13.11
C PHE A 12 -1.53 -0.22 -13.32
N GLU A 13 -1.03 -1.46 -13.46
CA GLU A 13 -1.82 -2.66 -13.69
C GLU A 13 -2.15 -3.38 -12.39
N ARG A 14 -1.23 -3.33 -11.42
CA ARG A 14 -1.32 -3.95 -10.09
C ARG A 14 -1.65 -2.86 -9.07
N ARG A 15 -2.85 -2.88 -8.49
CA ARG A 15 -3.47 -1.76 -7.78
C ARG A 15 -3.57 -1.95 -6.27
N LEU A 16 -3.64 -3.18 -5.78
CA LEU A 16 -3.72 -3.50 -4.36
C LEU A 16 -2.51 -4.37 -3.95
N GLY A 17 -1.67 -3.88 -3.04
CA GLY A 17 -0.46 -4.56 -2.58
C GLY A 17 -0.55 -5.04 -1.13
N MET A 18 0.26 -6.04 -0.80
CA MET A 18 0.52 -6.46 0.58
C MET A 18 1.84 -5.84 1.05
N PHE A 19 1.83 -5.17 2.21
CA PHE A 19 3.06 -4.76 2.89
C PHE A 19 3.34 -5.73 4.05
N ILE A 20 4.60 -6.11 4.24
CA ILE A 20 5.02 -6.93 5.37
C ILE A 20 6.12 -6.21 6.13
N HIS A 21 5.81 -5.83 7.38
CA HIS A 21 6.80 -5.35 8.35
C HIS A 21 7.16 -6.47 9.33
N TRP A 22 8.35 -7.03 9.13
CA TRP A 22 8.87 -8.10 9.97
C TRP A 22 10.36 -7.97 10.28
N GLY A 23 10.74 -8.32 11.50
CA GLY A 23 12.09 -8.14 12.01
C GLY A 23 12.20 -8.54 13.48
N LEU A 24 13.30 -8.20 14.13
CA LEU A 24 13.57 -8.57 15.53
C LEU A 24 12.51 -8.01 16.49
N TYR A 25 11.93 -6.85 16.18
CA TYR A 25 10.88 -6.21 16.99
C TYR A 25 9.63 -7.07 17.17
N ALA A 26 9.40 -8.05 16.30
CA ALA A 26 8.29 -9.00 16.45
C ALA A 26 8.46 -9.91 17.68
N ILE A 27 9.69 -10.10 18.19
CA ILE A 27 9.97 -10.93 19.37
C ILE A 27 9.38 -10.30 20.64
N HIS A 28 9.58 -9.00 20.83
CA HIS A 28 8.96 -8.30 21.95
C HIS A 28 7.47 -8.03 21.70
N GLY A 29 7.08 -7.84 20.44
CA GLY A 29 5.69 -7.58 20.06
C GLY A 29 5.16 -6.26 20.60
N LEU A 30 6.01 -5.23 20.65
CA LEU A 30 5.68 -3.89 21.15
C LEU A 30 5.40 -2.91 20.01
N HIS A 31 6.40 -2.65 19.17
CA HIS A 31 6.35 -1.73 18.02
C HIS A 31 7.66 -1.88 17.22
N GLU A 32 7.64 -1.68 15.90
CA GLU A 32 8.87 -1.70 15.07
C GLU A 32 9.90 -0.62 15.40
N GLN A 33 9.50 0.37 16.21
CA GLN A 33 10.34 1.48 16.67
C GLN A 33 10.56 1.44 18.19
N GLU A 34 10.51 0.26 18.80
CA GLU A 34 10.56 0.12 20.27
C GLU A 34 11.84 0.68 20.92
N GLN A 35 12.98 0.65 20.22
CA GLN A 35 14.20 1.30 20.71
C GLN A 35 14.02 2.81 20.91
N GLN A 36 13.32 3.48 20.00
CA GLN A 36 13.10 4.92 20.03
C GLN A 36 11.89 5.31 20.89
N ARG A 37 10.76 4.59 20.75
CA ARG A 37 9.48 4.93 21.40
C ARG A 37 9.38 4.47 22.85
N TYR A 38 9.99 3.33 23.16
CA TYR A 38 9.96 2.73 24.50
C TYR A 38 11.32 2.77 25.18
N GLY A 39 12.34 3.37 24.55
CA GLY A 39 13.67 3.52 25.11
C GLY A 39 14.40 2.20 25.32
N VAL A 40 14.08 1.16 24.53
CA VAL A 40 14.77 -0.14 24.62
C VAL A 40 16.25 0.07 24.24
N PRO A 41 17.21 -0.19 25.15
CA PRO A 41 18.63 0.07 24.87
C PRO A 41 19.15 -0.80 23.72
N ALA A 42 19.94 -0.21 22.82
CA ALA A 42 20.48 -0.91 21.65
C ALA A 42 21.28 -2.19 21.98
N GLY A 43 21.96 -2.20 23.14
CA GLY A 43 22.67 -3.39 23.64
C GLY A 43 21.75 -4.53 24.06
N GLU A 44 20.60 -4.21 24.66
CA GLU A 44 19.56 -5.20 25.00
C GLU A 44 18.83 -5.68 23.75
N TYR A 45 18.45 -4.75 22.87
CA TYR A 45 17.81 -5.06 21.60
C TYR A 45 18.68 -6.00 20.74
N ALA A 46 19.99 -5.78 20.69
CA ALA A 46 20.90 -6.62 19.93
C ALA A 46 20.93 -8.10 20.39
N LYS A 47 20.53 -8.40 21.63
CA LYS A 47 20.43 -9.78 22.13
C LYS A 47 19.29 -10.56 21.47
N LEU A 48 18.31 -9.89 20.88
CA LEU A 48 17.22 -10.51 20.12
C LEU A 48 17.73 -11.30 18.91
N LEU A 49 18.92 -10.97 18.40
CA LEU A 49 19.59 -11.76 17.36
C LEU A 49 19.73 -13.25 17.76
N GLY A 50 20.01 -13.51 19.05
CA GLY A 50 20.15 -14.88 19.58
C GLY A 50 18.81 -15.60 19.82
N GLN A 51 17.69 -14.90 19.68
CA GLN A 51 16.34 -15.42 19.92
C GLN A 51 15.54 -15.60 18.62
N PHE A 52 15.92 -14.91 17.55
CA PHE A 52 15.18 -14.93 16.29
C PHE A 52 15.24 -16.30 15.59
N ARG A 53 14.19 -17.09 15.80
CA ARG A 53 14.02 -18.44 15.29
C ARG A 53 12.57 -18.69 14.86
N PRO A 54 12.13 -18.12 13.72
CA PRO A 54 10.76 -18.27 13.26
C PRO A 54 10.52 -19.66 12.68
N ASP A 55 10.16 -20.60 13.55
CA ASP A 55 10.04 -22.02 13.21
C ASP A 55 8.83 -22.29 12.29
N SER A 56 7.80 -21.44 12.36
CA SER A 56 6.57 -21.55 11.57
C SER A 56 6.57 -20.70 10.29
N PHE A 57 7.64 -19.96 10.00
CA PHE A 57 7.69 -19.10 8.83
C PHE A 57 7.69 -19.92 7.54
N ALA A 58 6.68 -19.64 6.72
CA ALA A 58 6.55 -20.15 5.36
C ALA A 58 6.06 -19.01 4.45
N PRO A 59 6.84 -18.56 3.46
CA PRO A 59 6.42 -17.48 2.56
C PRO A 59 5.15 -17.84 1.76
N GLU A 60 4.92 -19.13 1.50
CA GLU A 60 3.73 -19.64 0.84
C GLU A 60 2.46 -19.22 1.58
N SER A 61 2.46 -19.25 2.92
CA SER A 61 1.30 -18.85 3.71
C SER A 61 0.94 -17.37 3.52
N TRP A 62 1.96 -16.50 3.37
CA TRP A 62 1.75 -15.08 3.10
C TRP A 62 1.21 -14.86 1.69
N LEU A 63 1.76 -15.58 0.71
CA LEU A 63 1.34 -15.48 -0.69
C LEU A 63 -0.05 -16.09 -0.93
N ASP A 64 -0.42 -17.12 -0.16
CA ASP A 64 -1.78 -17.69 -0.18
C ASP A 64 -2.79 -16.65 0.32
N LEU A 65 -2.49 -16.00 1.45
CA LEU A 65 -3.32 -14.94 1.98
C LEU A 65 -3.40 -13.74 1.03
N ALA A 66 -2.29 -13.36 0.39
CA ALA A 66 -2.28 -12.31 -0.62
C ALA A 66 -3.19 -12.65 -1.80
N ALA A 67 -3.13 -13.89 -2.31
CA ALA A 67 -4.00 -14.36 -3.39
C ALA A 67 -5.47 -14.44 -2.96
N GLU A 68 -5.76 -14.90 -1.74
CA GLU A 68 -7.10 -14.87 -1.13
C GLU A 68 -7.65 -13.45 -1.04
N ALA A 69 -6.81 -12.48 -0.67
CA ALA A 69 -7.15 -11.07 -0.59
C ALA A 69 -7.21 -10.37 -1.96
N GLY A 70 -6.75 -11.04 -3.03
CA GLY A 70 -6.68 -10.44 -4.36
C GLY A 70 -5.57 -9.40 -4.51
N MET A 71 -4.57 -9.43 -3.63
CA MET A 71 -3.40 -8.56 -3.68
C MET A 71 -2.50 -8.97 -4.85
N GLU A 72 -1.90 -7.97 -5.48
CA GLU A 72 -1.35 -8.06 -6.82
C GLU A 72 0.17 -7.85 -6.86
N TYR A 73 0.77 -7.48 -5.73
CA TYR A 73 2.21 -7.36 -5.49
C TYR A 73 2.52 -7.38 -3.98
N LEU A 74 3.78 -7.57 -3.62
CA LEU A 74 4.27 -7.67 -2.24
C LEU A 74 5.40 -6.66 -2.00
N VAL A 75 5.39 -5.97 -0.86
CA VAL A 75 6.50 -5.15 -0.35
C VAL A 75 6.98 -5.75 0.96
N LEU A 76 8.26 -6.16 1.03
CA LEU A 76 8.85 -6.76 2.23
C LEU A 76 9.89 -5.83 2.86
N THR A 77 9.85 -5.65 4.18
CA THR A 77 10.93 -4.99 4.93
C THR A 77 12.22 -5.80 4.88
N ALA A 78 13.10 -5.52 3.90
CA ALA A 78 14.41 -6.13 3.85
C ALA A 78 15.27 -5.67 5.05
N LYS A 79 15.19 -4.38 5.39
CA LYS A 79 15.85 -3.75 6.55
C LYS A 79 14.97 -2.61 7.09
N HIS A 80 14.68 -2.60 8.39
CA HIS A 80 13.99 -1.50 9.07
C HIS A 80 14.99 -0.55 9.78
N HIS A 81 14.51 0.46 10.51
CA HIS A 81 15.35 1.46 11.20
C HIS A 81 16.34 0.83 12.20
N ASP A 82 16.01 -0.33 12.76
CA ASP A 82 16.90 -1.06 13.69
C ASP A 82 18.20 -1.56 13.03
N GLY A 83 18.26 -1.53 11.69
CA GLY A 83 19.39 -1.98 10.88
C GLY A 83 19.47 -3.50 10.68
N PHE A 84 18.51 -4.28 11.19
CA PHE A 84 18.50 -5.73 11.04
C PHE A 84 18.15 -6.12 9.60
N CYS A 85 19.04 -6.87 8.95
CA CYS A 85 18.84 -7.32 7.59
C CYS A 85 18.18 -8.71 7.57
N LEU A 86 17.02 -8.85 6.89
CA LEU A 86 16.35 -10.14 6.65
C LEU A 86 17.07 -11.04 5.63
N TRP A 87 18.25 -10.62 5.16
CA TRP A 87 19.14 -11.41 4.31
C TRP A 87 20.55 -11.44 4.90
N PRO A 88 21.38 -12.46 4.62
CA PRO A 88 22.78 -12.49 5.03
C PRO A 88 23.60 -11.49 4.21
N SER A 89 23.53 -10.22 4.61
CA SER A 89 24.31 -9.12 4.04
C SER A 89 25.78 -9.26 4.39
N ARG A 90 26.68 -8.95 3.46
CA ARG A 90 28.13 -8.92 3.72
C ARG A 90 28.58 -7.66 4.45
N GLU A 91 27.70 -6.66 4.54
CA GLU A 91 28.04 -5.32 5.02
C GLU A 91 27.89 -5.15 6.55
N THR A 92 27.23 -6.09 7.23
CA THR A 92 26.98 -6.03 8.67
C THR A 92 26.99 -7.43 9.28
N ARG A 93 27.15 -7.54 10.59
CA ARG A 93 26.88 -8.80 11.33
C ARG A 93 25.44 -8.85 11.87
N PHE A 94 24.68 -7.76 11.76
CA PHE A 94 23.33 -7.65 12.28
C PHE A 94 22.31 -8.08 11.23
N HIS A 95 22.27 -9.38 10.97
CA HIS A 95 21.46 -9.96 9.90
C HIS A 95 20.98 -11.38 10.25
N VAL A 96 19.95 -11.87 9.53
CA VAL A 96 19.34 -13.19 9.78
C VAL A 96 20.33 -14.36 9.75
N GLY A 97 21.38 -14.30 8.91
CA GLY A 97 22.42 -15.33 8.86
C GLY A 97 23.18 -15.57 10.18
N ASN A 98 23.12 -14.62 11.13
CA ASN A 98 23.76 -14.71 12.45
C ASN A 98 22.76 -14.99 13.59
N THR A 99 21.53 -15.38 13.27
CA THR A 99 20.52 -15.81 14.25
C THR A 99 20.48 -17.35 14.35
N PRO A 100 19.72 -17.94 15.28
CA PRO A 100 19.45 -19.38 15.25
C PRO A 100 18.79 -19.86 13.95
N TYR A 101 17.99 -19.01 13.29
CA TYR A 101 17.31 -19.35 12.04
C TYR A 101 18.25 -19.53 10.84
N ARG A 102 19.25 -18.65 10.70
CA ARG A 102 20.33 -18.64 9.68
C ARG A 102 19.92 -18.58 8.20
N ARG A 103 18.68 -18.90 7.86
CA ARG A 103 18.21 -18.96 6.47
C ARG A 103 17.89 -17.55 5.94
N ASP A 104 18.18 -17.34 4.66
CA ASP A 104 17.91 -16.10 3.95
C ASP A 104 16.39 -15.95 3.74
N ILE A 105 15.75 -15.04 4.48
CA ILE A 105 14.29 -14.82 4.40
C ILE A 105 13.95 -14.10 3.10
N VAL A 106 14.75 -13.11 2.71
CA VAL A 106 14.57 -12.37 1.45
C VAL A 106 14.61 -13.32 0.26
N ARG A 107 15.55 -14.29 0.23
CA ARG A 107 15.56 -15.37 -0.77
C ARG A 107 14.27 -16.17 -0.80
N GLN A 108 13.83 -16.66 0.35
CA GLN A 108 12.65 -17.52 0.44
C GLN A 108 11.39 -16.81 -0.07
N VAL A 109 11.22 -15.53 0.28
CA VAL A 109 10.10 -14.71 -0.24
C VAL A 109 10.27 -14.42 -1.73
N ALA A 110 11.46 -14.05 -2.19
CA ALA A 110 11.72 -13.77 -3.60
C ALA A 110 11.45 -14.97 -4.51
N ASP A 111 11.91 -16.16 -4.13
CA ASP A 111 11.69 -17.38 -4.89
C ASP A 111 10.20 -17.77 -4.91
N ALA A 112 9.49 -17.61 -3.78
CA ALA A 112 8.06 -17.87 -3.70
C ALA A 112 7.25 -16.88 -4.57
N CYS A 113 7.60 -15.59 -4.55
CA CYS A 113 6.99 -14.56 -5.41
C CYS A 113 7.24 -14.85 -6.89
N ALA A 114 8.47 -15.20 -7.25
CA ALA A 114 8.84 -15.57 -8.62
C ALA A 114 8.04 -16.80 -9.11
N GLY A 115 7.87 -17.81 -8.25
CA GLY A 115 7.07 -19.00 -8.56
C GLY A 115 5.60 -18.72 -8.85
N ARG A 116 5.06 -17.59 -8.36
CA ARG A 116 3.66 -17.16 -8.60
C ARG A 116 3.53 -16.00 -9.59
N GLY A 117 4.65 -15.49 -10.13
CA GLY A 117 4.66 -14.28 -10.95
C GLY A 117 4.15 -13.05 -10.19
N LEU A 118 4.31 -13.02 -8.86
CA LEU A 118 3.91 -11.91 -8.00
C LEU A 118 5.07 -10.89 -7.95
N PRO A 119 4.88 -9.63 -8.39
CA PRO A 119 5.91 -8.60 -8.26
C PRO A 119 6.31 -8.40 -6.79
N LEU A 120 7.61 -8.38 -6.54
CA LEU A 120 8.19 -8.19 -5.21
C LEU A 120 9.03 -6.90 -5.17
N GLU A 121 8.69 -6.03 -4.25
CA GLU A 121 9.49 -4.87 -3.88
C GLU A 121 10.19 -5.09 -2.54
N PHE A 122 11.31 -4.39 -2.36
CA PHE A 122 12.00 -4.33 -1.08
C PHE A 122 11.84 -2.97 -0.44
N TYR A 123 11.23 -2.96 0.75
CA TYR A 123 11.37 -1.85 1.66
C TYR A 123 12.78 -1.83 2.24
N TYR A 124 13.41 -0.67 2.21
CA TYR A 124 14.72 -0.44 2.78
C TYR A 124 14.74 0.85 3.58
N SER A 125 15.13 0.72 4.86
CA SER A 125 15.27 1.90 5.68
C SER A 125 16.59 2.65 5.46
N ILE A 126 16.50 3.93 5.09
CA ILE A 126 17.65 4.83 5.01
C ILE A 126 18.05 5.26 6.42
N VAL A 127 17.11 5.41 7.34
CA VAL A 127 17.43 5.51 8.77
C VAL A 127 18.09 4.21 9.22
N ASP A 128 19.18 4.32 9.97
CA ASP A 128 19.88 3.14 10.50
C ASP A 128 20.40 3.44 11.90
N TRP A 129 19.74 2.90 12.92
CA TRP A 129 20.12 3.07 14.33
C TRP A 129 21.34 2.25 14.72
N LYS A 130 21.74 1.28 13.88
CA LYS A 130 22.88 0.41 14.13
C LYS A 130 24.17 0.95 13.49
N GLN A 131 24.05 1.64 12.37
CA GLN A 131 25.19 2.13 11.62
C GLN A 131 25.68 3.48 12.14
N GLU A 132 26.86 3.47 12.79
CA GLU A 132 27.52 4.63 13.37
C GLU A 132 27.85 5.76 12.39
N ASN A 133 27.98 5.46 11.09
CA ASN A 133 28.22 6.47 10.06
C ASN A 133 26.95 7.23 9.66
N TYR A 134 25.75 6.69 9.94
CA TYR A 134 24.50 7.38 9.64
C TYR A 134 24.31 8.59 10.58
N PRO A 135 23.90 9.76 10.09
CA PRO A 135 23.77 10.98 10.87
C PRO A 135 22.50 10.99 11.73
N ASN A 136 22.44 10.10 12.72
CA ASN A 136 21.40 10.05 13.74
C ASN A 136 21.55 11.24 14.70
N ILE A 137 20.95 12.37 14.34
CA ILE A 137 21.03 13.62 15.13
C ILE A 137 19.80 13.82 16.03
N GLY A 138 18.86 12.87 16.02
CA GLY A 138 17.64 12.89 16.83
C GLY A 138 16.47 13.57 16.13
N ARG A 139 16.38 13.50 14.79
CA ARG A 139 15.18 13.86 14.05
C ARG A 139 14.03 12.87 14.32
N HIS A 140 12.88 13.14 13.72
CA HIS A 140 11.78 12.18 13.68
C HIS A 140 12.29 10.81 13.18
N HIS A 141 11.94 9.73 13.88
CA HIS A 141 12.42 8.36 13.68
C HIS A 141 13.92 8.09 13.91
N GLU A 142 14.70 9.00 14.50
CA GLU A 142 16.12 8.79 14.80
C GLU A 142 16.40 8.65 16.31
N ILE A 143 17.40 7.84 16.65
CA ILE A 143 17.95 7.75 18.01
C ILE A 143 19.31 8.43 18.00
N ARG A 144 19.46 9.55 18.73
CA ARG A 144 20.69 10.35 18.74
C ARG A 144 21.93 9.51 19.11
N THR A 145 22.97 9.59 18.28
CA THR A 145 24.28 8.94 18.52
C THR A 145 25.41 9.97 18.48
N ASP A 146 26.65 9.54 18.76
CA ASP A 146 27.84 10.39 18.78
C ASP A 146 28.16 10.96 17.37
N PRO A 147 28.04 12.29 17.16
CA PRO A 147 28.32 12.91 15.87
C PRO A 147 29.76 12.74 15.38
N ALA A 148 30.72 12.44 16.26
CA ALA A 148 32.10 12.22 15.88
C ALA A 148 32.30 10.94 15.03
N ARG A 149 31.30 10.05 15.01
CA ARG A 149 31.32 8.81 14.22
C ARG A 149 30.56 8.91 12.89
N HIS A 150 29.78 9.99 12.71
CA HIS A 150 28.95 10.20 11.53
C HIS A 150 29.83 10.48 10.33
N ASP A 151 29.58 9.78 9.22
CA ASP A 151 30.30 9.92 7.97
C ASP A 151 29.34 9.54 6.83
N TRP A 152 28.72 10.55 6.25
CA TRP A 152 27.66 10.35 5.26
C TRP A 152 28.14 9.59 4.02
N ASP A 153 29.36 9.84 3.56
CA ASP A 153 29.90 9.19 2.37
C ASP A 153 30.17 7.70 2.62
N LYS A 154 30.70 7.36 3.81
CA LYS A 154 30.83 5.95 4.21
C LYS A 154 29.47 5.28 4.33
N TYR A 155 28.47 5.97 4.89
CA TYR A 155 27.11 5.44 4.98
C TYR A 155 26.50 5.21 3.60
N LEU A 156 26.59 6.17 2.68
CA LEU A 156 26.13 6.00 1.30
C LEU A 156 26.86 4.86 0.58
N GLY A 157 28.15 4.66 0.84
CA GLY A 157 28.90 3.51 0.36
C GLY A 157 28.32 2.18 0.86
N TYR A 158 28.05 2.08 2.17
CA TYR A 158 27.39 0.93 2.80
C TYR A 158 26.01 0.65 2.19
N LEU A 159 25.17 1.69 2.09
CA LEU A 159 23.83 1.60 1.53
C LEU A 159 23.87 1.13 0.07
N LYS A 160 24.72 1.72 -0.78
CA LYS A 160 24.86 1.32 -2.20
C LYS A 160 25.28 -0.15 -2.34
N ARG A 161 26.15 -0.66 -1.46
CA ARG A 161 26.53 -2.08 -1.47
C ARG A 161 25.37 -2.99 -1.07
N GLN A 162 24.60 -2.64 -0.04
CA GLN A 162 23.39 -3.40 0.32
C GLN A 162 22.31 -3.39 -0.76
N ILE A 163 22.07 -2.23 -1.40
CA ILE A 163 21.14 -2.13 -2.53
C ILE A 163 21.62 -2.96 -3.71
N THR A 164 22.93 -2.99 -3.97
CA THR A 164 23.50 -3.88 -4.98
C THR A 164 23.23 -5.34 -4.63
N GLU A 165 23.39 -5.77 -3.38
CA GLU A 165 23.04 -7.13 -2.94
C GLU A 165 21.56 -7.45 -3.24
N LEU A 166 20.64 -6.56 -2.86
CA LEU A 166 19.20 -6.74 -3.08
C LEU A 166 18.85 -6.81 -4.57
N CYS A 167 19.42 -5.91 -5.37
CA CYS A 167 19.12 -5.80 -6.80
C CYS A 167 19.85 -6.83 -7.68
N THR A 168 20.80 -7.61 -7.16
CA THR A 168 21.56 -8.58 -7.98
C THR A 168 21.42 -10.03 -7.54
N ARG A 169 21.04 -10.27 -6.28
CA ARG A 169 20.92 -11.64 -5.77
C ARG A 169 19.53 -12.19 -5.98
N TYR A 170 18.46 -11.41 -5.81
CA TYR A 170 17.10 -11.97 -5.62
C TYR A 170 16.21 -12.02 -6.87
N GLY A 171 16.81 -12.00 -8.07
CA GLY A 171 16.06 -12.03 -9.32
C GLY A 171 15.49 -10.65 -9.71
N PRO A 172 14.41 -10.59 -10.51
CA PRO A 172 13.74 -9.34 -10.82
C PRO A 172 13.15 -8.70 -9.55
N VAL A 173 13.48 -7.43 -9.33
CA VAL A 173 12.94 -6.62 -8.22
C VAL A 173 11.99 -5.59 -8.82
N ALA A 174 10.74 -5.63 -8.39
CA ALA A 174 9.68 -4.78 -8.90
C ALA A 174 9.77 -3.34 -8.38
N GLY A 175 10.45 -3.11 -7.26
CA GLY A 175 10.59 -1.78 -6.67
C GLY A 175 11.51 -1.73 -5.45
N ILE A 176 11.96 -0.52 -5.14
CA ILE A 176 12.63 -0.18 -3.88
C ILE A 176 11.81 0.89 -3.16
N TRP A 177 11.28 0.51 -2.00
CA TRP A 177 10.44 1.36 -1.17
C TRP A 177 11.28 1.97 -0.04
N TRP A 178 11.66 3.24 -0.15
CA TRP A 178 12.55 3.89 0.83
C TRP A 178 11.84 4.36 2.08
N ASP A 179 12.53 4.34 3.22
CA ASP A 179 12.01 4.95 4.45
C ASP A 179 13.07 5.34 5.52
N MET A 180 13.12 6.56 5.97
CA MET A 180 12.99 7.74 5.12
C MET A 180 14.35 8.43 5.09
N ASN A 181 14.59 9.19 4.03
CA ASN A 181 15.86 9.87 3.87
C ASN A 181 16.03 11.03 4.88
N VAL A 182 17.28 11.41 5.12
CA VAL A 182 17.62 12.68 5.75
C VAL A 182 16.97 13.81 4.93
N PRO A 183 16.19 14.72 5.54
CA PRO A 183 15.53 15.78 4.79
C PRO A 183 16.51 16.54 3.90
N GLN A 184 16.13 16.70 2.62
CA GLN A 184 16.90 17.37 1.57
C GLN A 184 18.20 16.69 1.11
N ALA A 185 18.62 15.57 1.71
CA ALA A 185 19.81 14.86 1.25
C ALA A 185 19.58 14.29 -0.16
N GLN A 186 20.45 14.64 -1.11
CA GLN A 186 20.39 14.13 -2.48
C GLN A 186 21.58 13.20 -2.73
N ALA A 187 21.32 12.09 -3.38
CA ALA A 187 22.32 11.12 -3.82
C ALA A 187 21.81 10.46 -5.12
N PRO A 188 21.76 11.21 -6.23
CA PRO A 188 21.18 10.74 -7.49
C PRO A 188 21.82 9.43 -7.98
N GLU A 189 23.09 9.21 -7.65
CA GLU A 189 23.80 7.99 -8.04
C GLU A 189 23.22 6.71 -7.41
N VAL A 190 22.46 6.81 -6.32
CA VAL A 190 21.72 5.68 -5.73
C VAL A 190 20.55 5.27 -6.63
N HIS A 191 19.79 6.25 -7.14
CA HIS A 191 18.69 5.97 -8.07
C HIS A 191 19.24 5.46 -9.40
N GLU A 192 20.32 6.04 -9.92
CA GLU A 192 21.00 5.57 -11.14
C GLU A 192 21.52 4.13 -11.01
N LEU A 193 22.05 3.76 -9.84
CA LEU A 193 22.44 2.38 -9.53
C LEU A 193 21.25 1.44 -9.64
N ILE A 194 20.11 1.77 -9.01
CA ILE A 194 18.89 0.94 -9.08
C ILE A 194 18.41 0.83 -10.52
N ARG A 195 18.32 1.95 -11.25
CA ARG A 195 17.89 1.97 -12.67
C ARG A 195 18.75 1.09 -13.56
N ARG A 196 20.07 1.08 -13.33
CA ARG A 196 21.01 0.25 -14.10
C ARG A 196 20.84 -1.24 -13.79
N LEU A 197 20.62 -1.60 -12.53
CA LEU A 197 20.52 -3.00 -12.11
C LEU A 197 19.12 -3.59 -12.36
N GLN A 198 18.07 -2.79 -12.17
CA GLN A 198 16.67 -3.19 -12.19
C GLN A 198 15.84 -2.09 -12.89
N PRO A 199 15.91 -1.98 -14.23
CA PRO A 199 15.27 -0.88 -14.98
C PRO A 199 13.75 -0.81 -14.81
N ALA A 200 13.09 -1.93 -14.52
CA ALA A 200 11.66 -2.03 -14.27
C ALA A 200 11.24 -1.73 -12.81
N ALA A 201 12.20 -1.53 -11.90
CA ALA A 201 11.89 -1.27 -10.49
C ALA A 201 11.25 0.10 -10.31
N VAL A 202 10.14 0.24 -9.60
CA VAL A 202 9.64 1.57 -9.17
C VAL A 202 10.35 2.04 -7.90
N ILE A 203 10.43 3.36 -7.69
CA ILE A 203 11.09 3.96 -6.52
C ILE A 203 10.15 5.03 -5.94
N ASN A 204 9.85 5.00 -4.64
CA ASN A 204 9.02 6.02 -4.01
C ASN A 204 9.73 7.38 -3.82
N ASN A 205 8.97 8.39 -3.39
CA ASN A 205 9.45 9.76 -3.15
C ASN A 205 10.10 9.99 -1.77
N ARG A 206 10.41 8.93 -1.01
CA ARG A 206 11.02 9.04 0.33
C ARG A 206 12.54 8.93 0.34
N GLY A 207 13.13 8.66 -0.83
CA GLY A 207 14.55 8.42 -1.02
C GLY A 207 15.36 9.66 -1.38
N PHE A 208 16.30 9.48 -2.31
CA PHE A 208 17.33 10.45 -2.68
C PHE A 208 16.96 11.31 -3.90
N GLY A 209 15.67 11.39 -4.23
CA GLY A 209 15.13 12.11 -5.38
C GLY A 209 13.60 12.12 -5.38
N PRO A 210 12.95 12.66 -6.44
CA PRO A 210 11.49 12.88 -6.47
C PRO A 210 10.64 11.60 -6.49
N GLY A 211 11.26 10.44 -6.75
CA GLY A 211 10.59 9.15 -6.91
C GLY A 211 9.73 9.06 -8.18
N ASP A 212 9.36 7.83 -8.56
CA ASP A 212 8.36 7.57 -9.60
C ASP A 212 6.95 7.83 -9.09
N TYR A 213 6.69 7.63 -7.79
CA TYR A 213 5.37 7.77 -7.18
C TYR A 213 5.44 8.39 -5.78
N SER A 214 4.33 8.97 -5.32
CA SER A 214 4.18 9.48 -3.94
C SER A 214 3.58 8.44 -3.01
N THR A 215 3.89 8.56 -1.71
CA THR A 215 3.48 7.60 -0.68
C THR A 215 2.75 8.27 0.48
N PRO A 216 1.50 8.72 0.29
CA PRO A 216 0.70 9.22 1.39
C PRO A 216 0.49 8.11 2.41
N GLU A 217 0.84 8.40 3.66
CA GLU A 217 0.85 7.42 4.75
C GLU A 217 -0.24 7.74 5.76
N ARG A 218 -1.03 6.72 6.08
CA ARG A 218 -2.18 6.81 6.99
C ARG A 218 -3.12 7.95 6.58
N ASP A 219 -4.00 8.37 7.50
CA ASP A 219 -4.84 9.56 7.33
C ASP A 219 -4.07 10.89 7.59
N SER A 220 -2.76 10.82 7.86
CA SER A 220 -1.96 11.94 8.38
C SER A 220 -1.26 12.80 7.33
N ASP A 221 -1.29 12.43 6.06
CA ASP A 221 -0.68 13.26 5.01
C ASP A 221 -1.63 14.42 4.61
N PRO A 222 -1.23 15.70 4.74
CA PRO A 222 -2.00 16.80 4.17
C PRO A 222 -2.15 16.71 2.64
N GLU A 223 -1.36 15.91 1.90
CA GLU A 223 -1.66 15.56 0.49
C GLU A 223 -2.87 14.62 0.36
N ASN A 224 -3.17 13.80 1.38
CA ASN A 224 -4.47 13.09 1.50
C ASN A 224 -5.64 14.07 1.77
N ALA A 225 -5.37 15.33 2.13
CA ALA A 225 -6.37 16.38 2.19
C ALA A 225 -6.81 16.90 0.81
N ASN A 226 -6.29 16.35 -0.30
CA ASN A 226 -6.86 16.45 -1.64
C ASN A 226 -8.21 15.70 -1.77
N ARG A 227 -9.08 15.85 -0.76
CA ARG A 227 -10.48 15.38 -0.75
C ARG A 227 -11.34 16.05 -1.82
N GLY A 228 -10.83 17.10 -2.47
CA GLY A 228 -11.51 17.82 -3.55
C GLY A 228 -11.03 17.49 -4.96
N GLU A 229 -9.95 16.72 -5.15
CA GLU A 229 -9.45 16.41 -6.49
C GLU A 229 -10.04 15.10 -7.04
N ALA A 230 -10.49 15.15 -8.29
CA ALA A 230 -11.14 14.02 -8.97
C ALA A 230 -10.20 12.82 -9.22
N ALA A 231 -8.89 13.06 -9.29
CA ALA A 231 -7.85 12.06 -9.54
C ALA A 231 -6.49 12.52 -8.99
N PHE A 232 -5.60 11.58 -8.70
CA PHE A 232 -4.21 11.92 -8.37
C PHE A 232 -3.47 12.49 -9.58
N GLN A 233 -2.65 13.52 -9.35
CA GLN A 233 -1.90 14.21 -10.40
C GLN A 233 -0.60 13.49 -10.81
N ARG A 234 -0.07 12.65 -9.92
CA ARG A 234 1.10 11.80 -10.15
C ARG A 234 0.79 10.35 -9.77
N PRO A 235 1.61 9.37 -10.19
CA PRO A 235 1.53 8.02 -9.64
C PRO A 235 1.62 8.07 -8.12
N THR A 236 0.72 7.36 -7.45
CA THR A 236 0.56 7.41 -5.99
C THR A 236 0.27 6.02 -5.46
N GLU A 237 0.87 5.66 -4.34
CA GLU A 237 0.55 4.48 -3.56
C GLU A 237 0.29 4.90 -2.11
N ALA A 238 -0.96 4.84 -1.67
CA ALA A 238 -1.27 5.06 -0.26
C ALA A 238 -0.93 3.81 0.55
N CYS A 239 -0.33 3.99 1.73
CA CYS A 239 -0.02 2.87 2.63
C CYS A 239 -0.67 3.02 4.02
N GLN A 240 -1.09 1.89 4.59
CA GLN A 240 -1.72 1.84 5.91
C GLN A 240 -1.55 0.45 6.55
N SER A 241 -1.48 0.39 7.88
CA SER A 241 -1.48 -0.86 8.67
C SER A 241 -2.88 -1.30 9.05
N VAL A 242 -3.11 -2.62 9.07
CA VAL A 242 -4.32 -3.21 9.66
C VAL A 242 -4.48 -2.85 11.14
N GLY A 243 -3.35 -2.65 11.84
CA GLY A 243 -3.29 -2.23 13.22
C GLY A 243 -3.23 -0.70 13.37
N PHE A 244 -3.80 -0.18 14.45
CA PHE A 244 -3.75 1.25 14.76
C PHE A 244 -2.35 1.67 15.18
N ASN A 245 -1.68 0.86 16.01
CA ASN A 245 -0.54 1.34 16.78
C ASN A 245 0.81 0.98 16.16
N SER A 246 0.91 -0.08 15.36
CA SER A 246 2.18 -0.51 14.78
C SER A 246 2.07 -0.95 13.32
N TRP A 247 3.19 -0.83 12.60
CA TRP A 247 3.38 -1.51 11.32
C TRP A 247 3.86 -2.95 11.55
N GLY A 248 4.80 -3.14 12.47
CA GLY A 248 5.25 -4.46 12.90
C GLY A 248 4.23 -5.19 13.79
N TYR A 249 4.56 -6.43 14.16
CA TYR A 249 3.74 -7.18 15.10
C TYR A 249 3.67 -6.51 16.47
N ARG A 250 2.44 -6.40 16.98
CA ARG A 250 2.13 -5.98 18.34
C ARG A 250 1.19 -6.99 18.98
N LYS A 251 1.52 -7.45 20.19
CA LYS A 251 0.78 -8.50 20.91
C LYS A 251 -0.64 -8.07 21.25
N ASP A 252 -0.79 -6.86 21.78
CA ASP A 252 -2.07 -6.26 22.16
C ASP A 252 -2.36 -5.10 21.19
N GLU A 253 -2.60 -5.46 19.92
CA GLU A 253 -2.92 -4.51 18.84
C GLU A 253 -4.41 -4.22 18.75
N ASP A 254 -4.74 -2.96 18.48
CA ASP A 254 -6.07 -2.54 18.09
C ASP A 254 -6.17 -2.61 16.57
N TYR A 255 -7.25 -3.19 16.03
CA TYR A 255 -7.42 -3.40 14.59
C TYR A 255 -8.53 -2.52 14.01
N TYR A 256 -8.28 -1.94 12.85
CA TYR A 256 -9.31 -1.24 12.09
C TYR A 256 -10.39 -2.22 11.60
N SER A 257 -11.61 -1.72 11.39
CA SER A 257 -12.67 -2.53 10.80
C SER A 257 -12.42 -2.76 9.30
N VAL A 258 -12.98 -3.84 8.75
CA VAL A 258 -12.94 -4.10 7.29
C VAL A 258 -13.52 -2.91 6.53
N LEU A 259 -14.65 -2.36 6.97
CA LEU A 259 -15.31 -1.23 6.31
C LEU A 259 -14.40 0.00 6.21
N TYR A 260 -13.57 0.28 7.23
CA TYR A 260 -12.58 1.37 7.14
C TYR A 260 -11.66 1.18 5.92
N PHE A 261 -11.14 -0.04 5.72
CA PHE A 261 -10.30 -0.34 4.56
C PHE A 261 -11.04 -0.32 3.24
N LEU A 262 -12.28 -0.85 3.17
CA LEU A 262 -13.06 -0.76 1.94
C LEU A 262 -13.19 0.68 1.46
N ARG A 263 -13.49 1.61 2.40
CA ARG A 263 -13.62 3.04 2.10
C ARG A 263 -12.31 3.67 1.63
N ALA A 264 -11.22 3.41 2.35
CA ALA A 264 -9.91 3.97 2.04
C ALA A 264 -9.36 3.44 0.70
N ILE A 265 -9.48 2.13 0.46
CA ILE A 265 -9.07 1.48 -0.78
C ILE A 265 -9.90 2.01 -1.94
N ASP A 266 -11.24 1.99 -1.83
CA ASP A 266 -12.13 2.48 -2.87
C ASP A 266 -11.81 3.92 -3.28
N ALA A 267 -11.74 4.83 -2.31
CA ALA A 267 -11.45 6.23 -2.54
C ALA A 267 -10.07 6.45 -3.19
N THR A 268 -9.07 5.63 -2.84
CA THR A 268 -7.73 5.73 -3.41
C THR A 268 -7.68 5.19 -4.85
N LEU A 269 -8.21 4.00 -5.06
CA LEU A 269 -8.13 3.33 -6.36
C LEU A 269 -9.00 4.02 -7.42
N ALA A 270 -10.19 4.51 -7.04
CA ALA A 270 -11.09 5.26 -7.93
C ALA A 270 -10.48 6.59 -8.42
N ARG A 271 -9.54 7.17 -7.66
CA ARG A 271 -8.75 8.36 -8.07
C ARG A 271 -7.49 8.02 -8.87
N GLY A 272 -7.28 6.75 -9.21
CA GLY A 272 -6.15 6.32 -10.03
C GLY A 272 -4.89 5.95 -9.25
N GLY A 273 -4.92 5.88 -7.92
CA GLY A 273 -3.78 5.46 -7.09
C GLY A 273 -3.73 3.95 -6.85
N ASN A 274 -2.68 3.50 -6.18
CA ASN A 274 -2.52 2.17 -5.61
C ASN A 274 -2.73 2.21 -4.10
N TYR A 275 -3.03 1.06 -3.50
CA TYR A 275 -3.15 0.93 -2.05
C TYR A 275 -2.31 -0.24 -1.55
N LEU A 276 -1.45 0.02 -0.57
CA LEU A 276 -0.54 -0.92 0.03
C LEU A 276 -0.96 -1.18 1.48
N LEU A 277 -1.57 -2.33 1.73
CA LEU A 277 -2.12 -2.69 3.04
C LEU A 277 -1.14 -3.57 3.82
N ASN A 278 -0.73 -3.10 4.98
CA ASN A 278 0.31 -3.70 5.80
C ASN A 278 -0.21 -4.71 6.83
N VAL A 279 0.58 -5.77 7.02
CA VAL A 279 0.49 -6.72 8.12
C VAL A 279 1.86 -6.88 8.82
N GLY A 280 1.83 -7.14 10.12
CA GLY A 280 3.01 -7.47 10.91
C GLY A 280 2.98 -8.94 11.38
N PRO A 281 3.73 -9.85 10.73
CA PRO A 281 3.87 -11.23 11.21
C PRO A 281 4.51 -11.28 12.61
N ASP A 282 4.08 -12.24 13.42
CA ASP A 282 4.63 -12.47 14.75
C ASP A 282 6.08 -12.99 14.73
N ALA A 283 6.66 -13.24 15.89
CA ALA A 283 8.03 -13.72 16.01
C ALA A 283 8.29 -15.07 15.30
N ASP A 284 7.24 -15.87 15.08
CA ASP A 284 7.29 -17.15 14.37
C ASP A 284 7.04 -17.02 12.86
N GLY A 285 6.77 -15.81 12.38
CA GLY A 285 6.51 -15.49 10.98
C GLY A 285 5.06 -15.76 10.56
N VAL A 286 4.14 -15.89 11.51
CA VAL A 286 2.71 -16.10 11.25
C VAL A 286 1.98 -14.76 11.30
N ILE A 287 1.17 -14.48 10.28
CA ILE A 287 0.31 -13.28 10.28
C ILE A 287 -0.82 -13.51 11.29
N PRO A 288 -1.06 -12.62 12.27
CA PRO A 288 -2.13 -12.80 13.26
C PRO A 288 -3.52 -12.93 12.64
N GLU A 289 -4.38 -13.78 13.19
CA GLU A 289 -5.69 -14.04 12.58
C GLU A 289 -6.60 -12.80 12.42
N PRO A 290 -6.64 -11.83 13.35
CA PRO A 290 -7.38 -10.59 13.10
C PRO A 290 -6.93 -9.85 11.84
N ALA A 291 -5.62 -9.82 11.56
CA ALA A 291 -5.08 -9.26 10.33
C ALA A 291 -5.50 -10.08 9.10
N GLN A 292 -5.43 -11.41 9.16
CA GLN A 292 -5.86 -12.27 8.06
C GLN A 292 -7.36 -12.08 7.75
N ALA A 293 -8.21 -12.01 8.77
CA ALA A 293 -9.65 -11.77 8.63
C ALA A 293 -9.94 -10.43 7.93
N ILE A 294 -9.19 -9.38 8.26
CA ILE A 294 -9.29 -8.08 7.59
C ILE A 294 -8.94 -8.21 6.10
N LEU A 295 -7.81 -8.86 5.79
CA LEU A 295 -7.39 -9.02 4.40
C LEU A 295 -8.39 -9.85 3.58
N ARG A 296 -8.94 -10.93 4.15
CA ARG A 296 -9.99 -11.74 3.51
C ARG A 296 -11.28 -10.94 3.29
N GLY A 297 -11.67 -10.12 4.27
CA GLY A 297 -12.82 -9.22 4.16
C GLY A 297 -12.65 -8.19 3.04
N VAL A 298 -11.48 -7.55 2.98
CA VAL A 298 -11.09 -6.65 1.88
C VAL A 298 -11.13 -7.39 0.55
N GLY A 299 -10.54 -8.58 0.46
CA GLY A 299 -10.46 -9.34 -0.77
C GLY A 299 -11.81 -9.81 -1.31
N THR A 300 -12.73 -10.18 -0.41
CA THR A 300 -14.11 -10.56 -0.78
C THR A 300 -14.81 -9.44 -1.54
N TRP A 301 -14.66 -8.19 -1.06
CA TRP A 301 -15.18 -7.02 -1.74
C TRP A 301 -14.37 -6.66 -2.99
N PHE A 302 -13.04 -6.55 -2.87
CA PHE A 302 -12.16 -6.07 -3.93
C PHE A 302 -12.28 -6.92 -5.19
N LYS A 303 -12.31 -8.25 -5.06
CA LYS A 303 -12.45 -9.16 -6.22
C LYS A 303 -13.74 -8.97 -7.01
N ARG A 304 -14.83 -8.56 -6.34
CA ARG A 304 -16.12 -8.29 -7.01
C ARG A 304 -16.09 -6.99 -7.79
N VAL A 305 -15.46 -5.96 -7.22
CA VAL A 305 -15.46 -4.62 -7.80
C VAL A 305 -14.20 -4.29 -8.59
N ARG A 306 -13.19 -5.16 -8.63
CA ARG A 306 -11.87 -4.93 -9.26
C ARG A 306 -11.92 -4.30 -10.65
N GLU A 307 -12.92 -4.66 -11.47
CA GLU A 307 -13.07 -4.13 -12.82
C GLU A 307 -13.40 -2.63 -12.87
N SER A 308 -13.99 -2.09 -11.79
CA SER A 308 -14.39 -0.69 -11.67
C SER A 308 -13.20 0.25 -11.49
N PHE A 309 -12.03 -0.20 -11.04
CA PHE A 309 -10.86 0.68 -10.89
C PHE A 309 -10.19 0.92 -12.25
N ALA A 310 -10.86 1.72 -13.10
CA ALA A 310 -10.48 2.08 -14.46
C ALA A 310 -10.00 3.54 -14.55
N GLU A 311 -10.30 4.25 -15.64
CA GLU A 311 -9.93 5.66 -15.81
C GLU A 311 -10.77 6.55 -14.87
N PRO A 312 -10.18 7.36 -13.96
CA PRO A 312 -10.93 8.29 -13.13
C PRO A 312 -11.65 9.36 -13.96
N VAL A 313 -12.95 9.56 -13.70
CA VAL A 313 -13.81 10.52 -14.40
C VAL A 313 -14.84 11.19 -13.46
N SER A 314 -14.50 11.38 -12.19
CA SER A 314 -15.41 11.95 -11.18
C SER A 314 -15.98 13.32 -11.56
N GLN A 315 -15.31 14.07 -12.45
CA GLN A 315 -15.83 15.33 -13.03
C GLN A 315 -17.11 15.17 -13.85
N LEU A 316 -17.51 13.95 -14.20
CA LEU A 316 -18.82 13.67 -14.81
C LEU A 316 -19.98 13.78 -13.82
N LEU A 317 -19.69 13.85 -12.52
CA LEU A 317 -20.67 14.01 -11.45
C LEU A 317 -20.39 15.32 -10.70
N SER A 318 -21.45 15.99 -10.24
CA SER A 318 -21.29 17.20 -9.43
C SER A 318 -21.03 16.90 -7.95
N ASP A 319 -21.38 15.71 -7.49
CA ASP A 319 -21.19 15.31 -6.09
C ASP A 319 -19.76 14.79 -5.89
N PRO A 320 -18.87 15.54 -5.20
CA PRO A 320 -17.51 15.11 -4.95
C PRO A 320 -17.42 13.89 -4.01
N ALA A 321 -18.51 13.51 -3.32
CA ALA A 321 -18.58 12.31 -2.50
C ALA A 321 -18.76 11.02 -3.32
N LEU A 322 -18.97 11.13 -4.65
CA LEU A 322 -19.15 10.01 -5.57
C LEU A 322 -17.97 9.93 -6.55
N PRO A 323 -16.85 9.29 -6.19
CA PRO A 323 -15.82 8.95 -7.15
C PRO A 323 -16.42 8.15 -8.31
N ALA A 324 -15.98 8.44 -9.53
CA ALA A 324 -16.41 7.71 -10.70
C ALA A 324 -15.23 7.33 -11.58
N THR A 325 -15.35 6.19 -12.25
CA THR A 325 -14.37 5.70 -13.21
C THR A 325 -15.06 5.22 -14.47
N ARG A 326 -14.31 5.08 -15.56
CA ARG A 326 -14.86 4.68 -16.86
C ARG A 326 -13.99 3.67 -17.59
N ARG A 327 -14.65 2.76 -18.29
CA ARG A 327 -14.04 1.85 -19.27
C ARG A 327 -14.93 1.78 -20.51
N GLY A 328 -14.54 2.47 -21.58
CA GLY A 328 -15.36 2.58 -22.79
C GLY A 328 -16.72 3.24 -22.47
N ASN A 329 -17.82 2.56 -22.80
CA ASN A 329 -19.18 3.03 -22.54
C ASN A 329 -19.74 2.58 -21.18
N VAL A 330 -18.88 2.13 -20.27
CA VAL A 330 -19.26 1.73 -18.91
C VAL A 330 -18.76 2.77 -17.92
N LEU A 331 -19.69 3.34 -17.16
CA LEU A 331 -19.40 4.20 -16.00
C LEU A 331 -19.53 3.36 -14.72
N TYR A 332 -18.58 3.49 -13.82
CA TYR A 332 -18.70 2.97 -12.48
C TYR A 332 -18.83 4.13 -11.50
N VAL A 333 -19.82 4.05 -10.61
CA VAL A 333 -20.04 5.04 -9.55
C VAL A 333 -19.78 4.37 -8.22
N HIS A 334 -18.91 4.97 -7.42
CA HIS A 334 -18.46 4.45 -6.15
C HIS A 334 -19.08 5.24 -4.99
N CYS A 335 -19.50 4.54 -3.94
CA CYS A 335 -20.17 5.13 -2.78
C CYS A 335 -19.38 4.87 -1.48
N PRO A 336 -18.18 5.46 -1.30
CA PRO A 336 -17.34 5.18 -0.13
C PRO A 336 -18.01 5.58 1.19
N GLN A 337 -18.88 6.59 1.21
CA GLN A 337 -19.62 6.94 2.43
C GLN A 337 -20.86 6.08 2.68
N GLY A 338 -21.14 5.09 1.80
CA GLY A 338 -22.37 4.32 1.81
C GLY A 338 -23.54 5.06 1.16
N LEU A 339 -24.74 4.50 1.31
CA LEU A 339 -25.98 5.09 0.80
C LEU A 339 -26.76 5.73 1.93
N SER A 340 -27.34 6.91 1.69
CA SER A 340 -28.20 7.61 2.65
C SER A 340 -29.68 7.24 2.52
N GLY A 341 -30.06 6.49 1.48
CA GLY A 341 -31.44 6.07 1.26
C GLY A 341 -31.59 5.17 0.03
N SER A 342 -32.84 4.84 -0.29
CA SER A 342 -33.19 3.90 -1.36
C SER A 342 -33.07 4.44 -2.79
N ALA A 343 -32.48 5.63 -2.95
CA ALA A 343 -32.20 6.22 -4.25
C ALA A 343 -30.89 7.01 -4.23
N LEU A 344 -30.20 7.01 -5.37
CA LEU A 344 -28.96 7.76 -5.60
C LEU A 344 -29.12 8.61 -6.86
N SER A 345 -29.01 9.92 -6.73
CA SER A 345 -29.02 10.85 -7.88
C SER A 345 -27.62 11.00 -8.46
N LEU A 346 -27.49 10.92 -9.78
CA LEU A 346 -26.20 11.00 -10.49
C LEU A 346 -26.11 12.29 -11.32
N HIS A 347 -26.31 13.44 -10.68
CA HIS A 347 -26.26 14.74 -11.35
C HIS A 347 -24.84 15.02 -11.89
N PRO A 348 -24.70 15.63 -13.09
CA PRO A 348 -25.73 16.10 -14.02
C PRO A 348 -26.17 15.09 -15.08
N LEU A 349 -25.87 13.79 -14.96
CA LEU A 349 -26.07 12.82 -16.05
C LEU A 349 -27.51 12.79 -16.57
N LYS A 350 -27.67 13.10 -17.86
CA LYS A 350 -28.96 13.15 -18.58
C LYS A 350 -29.15 11.99 -19.57
N GLN A 351 -28.21 11.05 -19.58
CA GLN A 351 -28.22 9.92 -20.49
C GLN A 351 -28.84 8.69 -19.81
N ALA A 352 -29.72 7.98 -20.53
CA ALA A 352 -30.28 6.72 -20.06
C ALA A 352 -29.26 5.58 -20.21
N PRO A 353 -28.96 4.81 -19.14
CA PRO A 353 -28.18 3.59 -19.26
C PRO A 353 -29.04 2.46 -19.84
N ARG A 354 -28.42 1.59 -20.63
CA ARG A 354 -29.03 0.33 -21.08
C ARG A 354 -29.28 -0.62 -19.91
N ARG A 355 -28.35 -0.64 -18.95
CA ARG A 355 -28.40 -1.49 -17.76
C ARG A 355 -27.65 -0.84 -16.61
N VAL A 356 -28.18 -1.01 -15.39
CA VAL A 356 -27.47 -0.72 -14.15
C VAL A 356 -27.36 -2.00 -13.33
N THR A 357 -26.19 -2.23 -12.72
CA THR A 357 -25.91 -3.41 -11.90
C THR A 357 -25.18 -2.98 -10.63
N LEU A 358 -25.61 -3.49 -9.48
CA LEU A 358 -24.83 -3.40 -8.25
C LEU A 358 -23.67 -4.38 -8.37
N LEU A 359 -22.47 -3.87 -8.62
CA LEU A 359 -21.31 -4.69 -8.99
C LEU A 359 -20.88 -5.63 -7.84
N ASN A 360 -21.17 -5.24 -6.60
CA ASN A 360 -20.92 -6.05 -5.41
C ASN A 360 -21.61 -7.44 -5.48
N THR A 361 -22.84 -7.50 -5.99
CA THR A 361 -23.69 -8.71 -5.98
C THR A 361 -23.98 -9.24 -7.39
N GLY A 362 -23.93 -8.39 -8.41
CA GLY A 362 -24.33 -8.70 -9.78
C GLY A 362 -25.82 -8.48 -10.05
N GLU A 363 -26.57 -7.99 -9.06
CA GLU A 363 -28.01 -7.75 -9.18
C GLU A 363 -28.33 -6.53 -10.03
N ALA A 364 -29.44 -6.61 -10.77
CA ALA A 364 -29.94 -5.48 -11.54
C ALA A 364 -30.46 -4.38 -10.61
N VAL A 365 -30.21 -3.13 -10.98
CA VAL A 365 -30.67 -1.95 -10.24
C VAL A 365 -31.63 -1.17 -11.12
N GLU A 366 -32.77 -0.80 -10.56
CA GLU A 366 -33.74 0.05 -11.25
C GLU A 366 -33.22 1.49 -11.35
N TRP A 367 -33.59 2.17 -12.42
CA TRP A 367 -33.23 3.57 -12.63
C TRP A 367 -34.36 4.35 -13.30
N THR A 368 -34.38 5.66 -13.07
CA THR A 368 -35.26 6.60 -13.77
C THR A 368 -34.45 7.77 -14.33
N LEU A 369 -34.96 8.40 -15.39
CA LEU A 369 -34.42 9.63 -15.97
C LEU A 369 -35.55 10.67 -16.01
N GLU A 370 -35.69 11.42 -14.92
CA GLU A 370 -36.86 12.26 -14.68
C GLU A 370 -36.46 13.57 -13.98
N PRO A 371 -37.23 14.66 -14.14
CA PRO A 371 -36.99 15.90 -13.41
C PRO A 371 -37.12 15.71 -11.90
N LEU A 372 -36.20 16.29 -11.13
CA LEU A 372 -36.29 16.31 -9.67
C LEU A 372 -37.29 17.37 -9.19
N ILE A 373 -38.16 16.98 -8.25
CA ILE A 373 -39.21 17.86 -7.69
C ILE A 373 -38.63 19.14 -7.09
N TYR A 374 -37.46 19.04 -6.44
CA TYR A 374 -36.76 20.15 -5.78
C TYR A 374 -35.65 20.79 -6.63
N HIS A 375 -35.39 20.28 -7.85
CA HIS A 375 -34.44 20.85 -8.82
C HIS A 375 -35.10 20.99 -10.20
N ARG A 376 -36.25 21.66 -10.24
CA ARG A 376 -37.09 21.74 -11.45
C ARG A 376 -36.39 22.39 -12.65
N ASP A 377 -35.40 23.24 -12.40
CA ASP A 377 -34.67 23.97 -13.44
C ASP A 377 -33.48 23.18 -14.02
N CYS A 378 -33.13 22.02 -13.45
CA CYS A 378 -31.97 21.22 -13.87
C CYS A 378 -32.28 20.23 -15.02
N GLY A 379 -33.57 20.02 -15.33
CA GLY A 379 -34.04 19.04 -16.31
C GLY A 379 -34.11 17.63 -15.74
N ALA A 380 -34.19 16.62 -16.62
CA ALA A 380 -34.19 15.22 -16.21
C ALA A 380 -32.81 14.78 -15.72
N GLU A 381 -32.79 13.99 -14.63
CA GLU A 381 -31.56 13.48 -14.02
C GLU A 381 -31.65 11.97 -13.83
N LEU A 382 -30.53 11.29 -14.08
CA LEU A 382 -30.41 9.87 -13.85
C LEU A 382 -30.41 9.57 -12.34
N ARG A 383 -31.32 8.68 -11.92
CA ARG A 383 -31.44 8.23 -10.54
C ARG A 383 -31.46 6.73 -10.47
N LEU A 384 -30.68 6.16 -9.57
CA LEU A 384 -30.82 4.76 -9.18
C LEU A 384 -31.92 4.64 -8.11
N ARG A 385 -32.70 3.56 -8.14
CA ARG A 385 -33.92 3.36 -7.34
C ARG A 385 -33.93 1.98 -6.69
N GLY A 386 -34.74 1.84 -5.64
CA GLY A 386 -34.93 0.57 -4.95
C GLY A 386 -33.67 0.06 -4.26
N LEU A 387 -32.74 0.94 -3.90
CA LEU A 387 -31.46 0.53 -3.33
C LEU A 387 -31.65 0.01 -1.88
N PRO A 388 -31.09 -1.16 -1.54
CA PRO A 388 -31.17 -1.72 -0.19
C PRO A 388 -30.11 -1.08 0.73
N ALA A 389 -30.27 0.21 1.03
CA ALA A 389 -29.25 1.02 1.71
C ALA A 389 -28.77 0.41 3.05
N ASP A 390 -29.70 -0.06 3.87
CA ASP A 390 -29.37 -0.63 5.19
C ASP A 390 -28.64 -1.98 5.09
N GLU A 391 -28.97 -2.81 4.10
CA GLU A 391 -28.28 -4.08 3.85
C GLU A 391 -26.84 -3.85 3.34
N LEU A 392 -26.61 -2.70 2.70
CA LEU A 392 -25.32 -2.29 2.16
C LEU A 392 -24.47 -1.46 3.13
N ALA A 393 -24.96 -1.17 4.34
CA ALA A 393 -24.27 -0.30 5.31
C ALA A 393 -22.87 -0.82 5.73
N GLY A 394 -22.66 -2.14 5.64
CA GLY A 394 -21.38 -2.79 5.97
C GLY A 394 -20.37 -2.87 4.83
N THR A 395 -20.65 -2.30 3.66
CA THR A 395 -19.79 -2.36 2.47
C THR A 395 -19.67 -0.99 1.79
N VAL A 396 -18.81 -0.91 0.77
CA VAL A 396 -18.80 0.19 -0.21
C VAL A 396 -19.53 -0.26 -1.47
N PRO A 397 -20.73 0.29 -1.77
CA PRO A 397 -21.46 -0.01 -3.00
C PRO A 397 -20.74 0.57 -4.23
N VAL A 398 -20.71 -0.22 -5.29
CA VAL A 398 -20.21 0.20 -6.60
C VAL A 398 -21.26 -0.15 -7.66
N PHE A 399 -21.72 0.85 -8.40
CA PHE A 399 -22.72 0.68 -9.45
C PHE A 399 -22.05 0.70 -10.82
N LYS A 400 -22.34 -0.31 -11.64
CA LYS A 400 -21.94 -0.39 -13.04
C LYS A 400 -23.10 0.06 -13.93
N LEU A 401 -22.88 1.12 -14.69
CA LEU A 401 -23.83 1.67 -15.65
C LEU A 401 -23.31 1.46 -17.06
N GLU A 402 -24.06 0.71 -17.87
CA GLU A 402 -23.71 0.42 -19.26
C GLU A 402 -24.53 1.29 -20.21
N PHE A 403 -23.87 1.97 -21.14
CA PHE A 403 -24.52 2.86 -22.11
C PHE A 403 -24.29 2.38 -23.56
N ASP A 404 -25.19 2.75 -24.47
CA ASP A 404 -25.05 2.44 -25.90
C ASP A 404 -23.95 3.27 -26.58
N GLY A 405 -23.62 4.43 -26.01
CA GLY A 405 -22.60 5.35 -26.51
C GLY A 405 -21.72 5.91 -25.39
N PRO A 406 -20.73 6.74 -25.73
CA PRO A 406 -19.85 7.39 -24.76
C PRO A 406 -20.64 8.19 -23.72
N VAL A 407 -20.24 8.09 -22.46
CA VAL A 407 -20.87 8.84 -21.37
C VAL A 407 -20.36 10.27 -21.39
N THR A 408 -21.28 11.23 -21.57
CA THR A 408 -21.02 12.67 -21.51
C THR A 408 -21.74 13.28 -20.31
N GLY A 409 -21.04 14.18 -19.59
CA GLY A 409 -21.60 14.96 -18.49
C GLY A 409 -22.55 16.06 -18.96
#